data_AF-A0A2R6M1R7-F1
#
_entry.id   AF-A0A2R6M1R7-F1
#
_cell.length_a   1.000
_cell.length_b   1.000
_cell.length_c   1.000
_cell.angle_alpha   90.00
_cell.angle_beta   90.00
_cell.angle_gamma   90.00
#
_symmetry.space_group_name_H-M   'P 1'
#
loop_
_entity.id
_entity.type
_entity.pdbx_description
1 polymer ?
#
loop_
_entity_poly.entity_id
_entity_poly.type
_entity_poly.pdbx_seq_one_letter_code
_entity_poly.pdbx_strand_id
1 'polypeptide(L)'
;MATSVKMDEETKEQLERLQAEIKLQTGKRVTQQELLTRLVEDAIESKEQLIDSFRDERVPVSKAEREAFHEGMISAGVETREEDIDDILYG
;
A
#
# COMPACT_ATOMS: atom_id res chain seq x y z
N MET A 1 25.49 -15.89 -1.17
CA MET A 1 26.36 -14.70 -1.25
C MET A 1 25.61 -13.54 -0.63
N ALA A 2 26.23 -12.75 0.23
CA ALA A 2 25.59 -11.55 0.78
C ALA A 2 25.77 -10.40 -0.23
N THR A 3 24.67 -9.87 -0.76
CA THR A 3 24.65 -8.66 -1.58
C THR A 3 24.64 -7.44 -0.66
N SER A 4 25.53 -6.46 -0.89
CA SER A 4 25.49 -5.20 -0.16
C SER A 4 24.52 -4.24 -0.85
N VAL A 5 23.61 -3.66 -0.07
CA VAL A 5 22.71 -2.61 -0.51
C VAL A 5 23.27 -1.29 0.00
N LYS A 6 23.45 -0.31 -0.89
CA LYS A 6 23.82 1.05 -0.49
C LYS A 6 22.57 1.75 0.03
N MET A 7 22.70 2.37 1.19
CA MET A 7 21.65 3.14 1.85
C MET A 7 22.27 4.42 2.40
N ASP A 8 21.54 5.52 2.28
CA ASP A 8 21.87 6.79 2.92
C ASP A 8 21.64 6.72 4.45
N GLU A 9 22.15 7.73 5.14
CA GLU A 9 22.09 7.82 6.60
C GLU A 9 20.66 7.94 7.12
N GLU A 10 19.78 8.63 6.38
CA GLU A 10 18.37 8.82 6.74
C GLU A 10 17.61 7.48 6.70
N THR A 11 17.76 6.72 5.62
CA THR A 11 17.15 5.39 5.47
C THR A 11 17.62 4.45 6.58
N LYS A 12 18.91 4.51 6.94
CA LYS A 12 19.47 3.72 8.03
C LYS A 12 18.84 4.11 9.38
N GLU A 13 18.70 5.39 9.67
CA GLU A 13 18.08 5.88 10.91
C GLU A 13 16.61 5.44 11.01
N GLN A 14 15.86 5.49 9.89
CA GLN A 14 14.48 5.01 9.84
C GLN A 14 14.37 3.52 10.17
N LEU A 15 15.27 2.68 9.63
CA LEU A 15 15.33 1.26 9.95
C LEU A 15 15.65 1.01 11.42
N GLU A 16 16.60 1.76 12.00
CA GLU A 16 16.94 1.63 13.43
C GLU A 16 15.76 2.02 14.34
N ARG A 17 14.99 3.05 13.97
CA ARG A 17 13.76 3.45 14.67
C ARG A 17 12.72 2.33 14.64
N LEU A 18 12.48 1.72 13.48
CA LEU A 18 11.58 0.56 13.32
C LEU A 18 12.04 -0.64 14.15
N GLN A 19 13.34 -0.95 14.18
CA GLN A 19 13.87 -2.01 15.02
C GLN A 19 13.63 -1.75 16.52
N ALA A 20 13.83 -0.50 16.96
CA ALA A 20 13.57 -0.10 18.34
C ALA A 20 12.08 -0.24 18.70
N GLU A 21 11.19 0.17 17.81
CA GLU A 21 9.75 0.04 17.99
C GLU A 21 9.30 -1.42 18.08
N ILE A 22 9.79 -2.28 17.18
CA ILE A 22 9.53 -3.73 17.20
C ILE A 22 9.99 -4.33 18.53
N LYS A 23 11.18 -3.94 19.01
CA LYS A 23 11.70 -4.41 20.30
C LYS A 23 10.86 -3.93 21.48
N LEU A 24 10.36 -2.70 21.44
CA LEU A 24 9.50 -2.15 22.50
C LEU A 24 8.14 -2.84 22.55
N GLN A 25 7.51 -3.08 21.41
CA GLN A 25 6.17 -3.66 21.34
C GLN A 25 6.18 -5.19 21.51
N THR A 26 7.17 -5.89 20.95
CA THR A 26 7.18 -7.36 20.91
C THR A 26 8.20 -8.01 21.85
N GLY A 27 9.13 -7.23 22.42
CA GLY A 27 10.25 -7.72 23.21
C GLY A 27 11.35 -8.44 22.39
N LYS A 28 11.15 -8.63 21.09
CA LYS A 28 12.10 -9.34 20.22
C LYS A 28 13.12 -8.39 19.61
N ARG A 29 14.39 -8.82 19.59
CA ARG A 29 15.45 -8.12 18.84
C ARG A 29 15.47 -8.70 17.43
N VAL A 30 15.39 -7.82 16.44
CA VAL A 30 15.50 -8.15 15.02
C VAL A 30 16.73 -7.46 14.44
N THR A 31 17.43 -8.12 13.53
CA THR A 31 18.54 -7.53 12.78
C THR A 31 18.02 -6.65 11.64
N GLN A 32 18.88 -5.76 11.11
CA GLN A 32 18.51 -4.92 9.96
C GLN A 32 18.23 -5.78 8.73
N GLN A 33 18.98 -6.87 8.57
CA GLN A 33 18.77 -7.82 7.47
C GLN A 33 17.40 -8.51 7.58
N GLU A 34 17.02 -9.00 8.76
CA GLU A 34 15.69 -9.62 8.96
C GLU A 34 14.55 -8.64 8.70
N LEU A 35 14.68 -7.40 9.20
CA LEU A 35 13.69 -6.36 8.95
C LEU A 35 13.56 -6.06 7.45
N LEU A 36 14.69 -5.88 6.76
CA LEU A 36 14.69 -5.65 5.31
C LEU A 36 14.11 -6.83 4.52
N THR A 37 14.44 -8.06 4.89
CA THR A 37 13.87 -9.25 4.26
C THR A 37 12.35 -9.24 4.41
N ARG A 38 11.83 -8.96 5.60
CA ARG A 38 10.38 -8.92 5.84
C ARG A 38 9.69 -7.82 5.04
N LEU A 39 10.27 -6.62 4.99
CA LEU A 39 9.75 -5.50 4.19
C LEU A 39 9.73 -5.84 2.69
N VAL A 40 10.76 -6.51 2.18
CA VAL A 40 10.81 -6.94 0.78
C VAL A 40 9.75 -8.02 0.49
N GLU A 41 9.57 -8.98 1.40
CA GLU A 41 8.50 -9.99 1.28
C GLU A 41 7.12 -9.34 1.22
N ASP A 42 6.81 -8.44 2.15
CA ASP A 42 5.53 -7.72 2.19
C ASP A 42 5.31 -6.88 0.92
N ALA A 43 6.38 -6.27 0.40
CA ALA A 43 6.34 -5.51 -0.85
C ALA A 43 6.17 -6.41 -2.10
N ILE A 44 6.68 -7.64 -2.08
CA ILE A 44 6.47 -8.64 -3.13
C ILE A 44 5.03 -9.19 -3.08
N GLU A 45 4.48 -9.41 -1.88
CA GLU A 45 3.08 -9.81 -1.71
C GLU A 45 2.12 -8.72 -2.22
N SER A 46 2.49 -7.45 -2.04
CA SER A 46 1.74 -6.28 -2.54
C SER A 46 2.36 -5.65 -3.80
N LYS A 47 2.89 -6.49 -4.71
CA LYS A 47 3.69 -6.05 -5.87
C LYS A 47 3.01 -4.97 -6.72
N GLU A 48 1.71 -5.07 -6.97
CA GLU A 48 0.99 -4.10 -7.80
C GLU A 48 0.98 -2.72 -7.16
N GLN A 49 0.68 -2.64 -5.85
CA GLN A 49 0.69 -1.37 -5.11
C GLN A 49 2.09 -0.76 -5.07
N LEU A 50 3.12 -1.59 -4.90
CA LEU A 50 4.51 -1.12 -4.95
C LEU A 50 4.83 -0.55 -6.33
N ILE A 51 4.50 -1.25 -7.41
CA ILE A 51 4.72 -0.76 -8.78
C ILE A 51 3.96 0.55 -9.01
N ASP A 52 2.71 0.64 -8.55
CA ASP A 52 1.90 1.85 -8.68
C ASP A 52 2.47 3.03 -7.90
N SER A 53 3.15 2.80 -6.77
CA SER A 53 3.82 3.87 -6.01
C SER A 53 4.94 4.58 -6.78
N PHE A 54 5.51 3.94 -7.81
CA PHE A 54 6.52 4.52 -8.69
C PHE A 54 5.93 5.20 -9.93
N ARG A 55 4.61 5.17 -10.12
CA ARG A 55 3.96 5.84 -11.27
C ARG A 55 3.67 7.30 -10.90
N ASP A 56 4.18 8.22 -11.72
CA ASP A 56 3.95 9.67 -11.54
C ASP A 56 2.47 10.07 -11.72
N GLU A 57 1.70 9.26 -12.44
CA GLU A 57 0.28 9.49 -12.73
C GLU A 57 -0.51 8.19 -12.56
N ARG A 58 -1.71 8.27 -11.96
CA ARG A 58 -2.59 7.10 -11.83
C ARG A 58 -2.95 6.62 -13.23
N VAL A 59 -2.41 5.48 -13.63
CA VAL A 59 -2.79 4.85 -14.89
C VAL A 59 -4.28 4.52 -14.79
N PRO A 60 -5.14 5.06 -15.67
CA PRO A 60 -6.55 4.73 -15.65
C PRO A 60 -6.69 3.22 -15.81
N VAL A 61 -7.58 2.62 -15.00
CA VAL A 61 -7.91 1.20 -15.10
C VAL A 61 -8.16 0.83 -16.55
N SER A 62 -7.63 -0.31 -16.97
CA SER A 62 -7.84 -0.75 -18.35
C SER A 62 -9.33 -0.92 -18.62
N LYS A 63 -9.75 -0.78 -19.87
CA LYS A 63 -11.15 -0.94 -20.25
C LYS A 63 -11.72 -2.28 -19.78
N ALA A 64 -10.91 -3.35 -19.85
CA ALA A 64 -11.29 -4.69 -19.42
C ALA A 64 -11.50 -4.77 -17.89
N GLU A 65 -10.60 -4.20 -17.09
CA GLU A 65 -10.75 -4.16 -15.63
C GLU A 65 -11.94 -3.29 -15.21
N ARG A 66 -12.20 -2.22 -15.95
CA ARG A 66 -13.34 -1.35 -15.72
C ARG A 66 -14.67 -2.02 -16.06
N GLU A 67 -14.71 -2.82 -17.14
CA GLU A 67 -15.86 -3.67 -17.48
C GLU A 67 -16.06 -4.78 -16.44
N ALA A 68 -14.99 -5.42 -15.97
CA ALA A 68 -15.06 -6.41 -14.89
C ALA A 68 -15.53 -5.81 -13.56
N PHE A 69 -15.08 -4.61 -13.21
CA PHE A 69 -15.57 -3.87 -12.03
C PHE A 69 -17.07 -3.57 -12.13
N HIS A 70 -17.59 -3.35 -13.35
CA HIS A 70 -19.01 -3.13 -13.60
C HIS A 70 -19.82 -4.43 -13.77
N GLU A 71 -19.16 -5.58 -13.83
CA GLU A 71 -19.82 -6.86 -14.00
C GLU A 71 -20.62 -7.22 -12.75
N GLY A 72 -21.92 -7.44 -12.92
CA GLY A 72 -22.83 -7.75 -11.80
C GLY A 72 -23.37 -6.52 -11.05
N MET A 73 -22.96 -5.30 -11.41
CA MET A 73 -23.64 -4.10 -10.93
C MET A 73 -25.03 -3.98 -11.57
N ILE A 74 -26.03 -3.71 -10.74
CA ILE A 74 -27.42 -3.51 -11.17
C ILE A 74 -27.73 -2.03 -11.00
N SER A 75 -28.16 -1.38 -12.08
CA SER A 75 -28.68 -0.01 -11.97
C SER A 75 -30.03 -0.05 -11.27
N ALA A 76 -30.15 0.64 -10.14
CA ALA A 76 -31.40 0.75 -9.38
C ALA A 76 -32.49 1.55 -10.13
N GLY A 77 -32.16 2.13 -11.29
CA GLY A 77 -33.09 2.96 -12.07
C GLY A 77 -33.37 4.34 -11.47
N VAL A 78 -32.68 4.68 -10.38
CA VAL A 78 -32.72 5.98 -9.73
C VAL A 78 -31.37 6.64 -9.93
N GLU A 79 -31.39 7.87 -10.44
CA GLU A 79 -30.19 8.69 -10.52
C GLU A 79 -29.91 9.27 -9.14
N THR A 80 -28.76 8.93 -8.57
CA THR A 80 -28.26 9.47 -7.32
C THR A 80 -27.16 10.47 -7.59
N ARG A 81 -27.30 11.68 -7.05
CA ARG A 81 -26.32 12.76 -7.13
C ARG A 81 -25.59 12.88 -5.78
N GLU A 82 -24.48 13.60 -5.79
CA GLU A 82 -23.68 13.85 -4.59
C GLU A 82 -24.51 14.49 -3.47
N GLU A 83 -25.37 15.46 -3.83
CA GLU A 83 -26.31 16.10 -2.90
C GLU A 83 -27.25 15.09 -2.19
N ASP A 84 -27.71 14.05 -2.89
CA ASP A 84 -28.58 13.03 -2.31
C ASP A 84 -27.83 12.16 -1.28
N ILE A 85 -26.52 12.00 -1.43
CA ILE A 85 -25.65 11.26 -0.50
C ILE A 85 -25.32 12.12 0.72
N ASP A 86 -25.00 13.39 0.47
CA ASP A 86 -24.63 14.33 1.52
C ASP A 86 -25.79 14.58 2.49
N ASP A 87 -27.02 14.72 1.98
CA ASP A 87 -28.23 14.85 2.80
C ASP A 87 -28.47 13.63 3.70
N ILE A 88 -28.03 12.43 3.29
CA ILE A 88 -28.20 11.18 4.07
C ILE A 88 -27.05 10.98 5.07
N LEU A 89 -25.80 11.26 4.67
CA LEU A 89 -24.61 10.96 5.46
C LEU A 89 -24.17 12.13 6.36
N TYR A 90 -24.43 13.36 5.96
CA TYR A 90 -23.92 14.57 6.61
C TYR A 90 -25.01 15.53 7.09
N GLY A 91 -26.19 15.52 6.45
CA GLY A 91 -27.42 16.17 6.95
C GLY A 91 -27.57 17.66 6.67
#